data_AF-A0A9P5VW29-F1
#
_entry.id   AF-A0A9P5VW29-F1
#
_cell.length_a   1.000
_cell.length_b   1.000
_cell.length_c   1.000
_cell.angle_alpha   90.00
_cell.angle_beta   90.00
_cell.angle_gamma   90.00
#
_symmetry.space_group_name_H-M   'P 1'
#
loop_
_entity.id
_entity.type
_entity.pdbx_description
1 polymer ?
#
loop_
_entity_poly.entity_id
_entity_poly.type
_entity_poly.pdbx_seq_one_letter_code
_entity_poly.pdbx_strand_id
1 'polypeptide(L)'
;MVLKYTSVAIFVSALAIFSSYTPQAGAHSWMDCVDWRFKKPGKEDWSDKGGECMGYARRYPYKAKFGTLDSADPSRHYQQPGNPNKALPCSDGRHGKNKDVGSNETRANPPEAAYGGKDWGRMTTVKSGDQLCVRWPGKNHADESKETFVDINFSTVRNGPDPTQQELLKDALKERLSYRNCNRGKGFSDNDKRPCGGCFTVPPREDGIYLMQWRWMLNKGEWYTSCADVQIVGGNGGSGSGKDASSGASPKSKRPSKSKGKHAAKSKSH
;
A
#
# COMPACT_ATOMS: atom_id res chain seq x y z
N MET A 1 -22.20 79.48 -3.34
CA MET A 1 -20.99 78.67 -3.63
C MET A 1 -21.02 77.47 -2.70
N VAL A 2 -21.42 76.30 -3.18
CA VAL A 2 -21.52 75.08 -2.36
C VAL A 2 -20.46 74.11 -2.88
N LEU A 3 -19.51 73.77 -2.01
CA LEU A 3 -18.34 72.95 -2.32
C LEU A 3 -18.77 71.49 -2.48
N LYS A 4 -18.49 70.91 -3.66
CA LYS A 4 -18.70 69.48 -3.97
C LYS A 4 -17.61 68.65 -3.32
N TYR A 5 -17.96 67.83 -2.34
CA TYR A 5 -17.18 66.65 -1.97
C TYR A 5 -18.12 65.45 -2.07
N THR A 6 -17.82 64.53 -2.98
CA THR A 6 -18.39 63.18 -2.92
C THR A 6 -17.28 62.21 -3.29
N SER A 7 -16.97 61.39 -2.30
CA SER A 7 -15.75 60.66 -2.11
C SER A 7 -15.65 59.44 -3.00
N VAL A 8 -14.41 59.18 -3.42
CA VAL A 8 -13.89 57.92 -3.93
C VAL A 8 -14.22 56.79 -2.96
N ALA A 9 -15.06 55.83 -3.36
CA ALA A 9 -15.30 54.62 -2.57
C ALA A 9 -15.80 53.45 -3.45
N ILE A 10 -15.02 52.99 -4.42
CA ILE A 10 -15.26 51.69 -5.08
C ILE A 10 -13.91 51.04 -5.41
N PHE A 11 -13.24 50.39 -4.45
CA PHE A 11 -12.12 49.47 -4.74
C PHE A 11 -11.83 48.48 -3.59
N VAL A 12 -12.87 47.83 -3.02
CA VAL A 12 -12.66 46.77 -2.00
C VAL A 12 -13.36 45.43 -2.34
N SER A 13 -14.04 45.33 -3.48
CA SER A 13 -14.83 44.11 -3.80
C SER A 13 -14.11 43.07 -4.67
N ALA A 14 -12.87 43.32 -5.13
CA ALA A 14 -12.17 42.42 -6.05
C ALA A 14 -11.21 41.42 -5.38
N LEU A 15 -10.83 41.63 -4.11
CA LEU A 15 -9.82 40.78 -3.44
C LEU A 15 -10.41 39.54 -2.74
N ALA A 16 -11.73 39.53 -2.46
CA ALA A 16 -12.38 38.42 -1.75
C ALA A 16 -12.75 37.23 -2.64
N ILE A 17 -12.71 37.37 -3.98
CA ILE A 17 -13.10 36.30 -4.91
C ILE A 17 -11.92 35.37 -5.26
N PHE A 18 -10.68 35.80 -5.02
CA PHE A 18 -9.49 34.99 -5.30
C PHE A 18 -9.00 34.15 -4.11
N SER A 19 -9.53 34.34 -2.90
CA SER A 19 -9.12 33.58 -1.70
C SER A 19 -9.71 32.17 -1.62
N SER A 20 -10.77 31.88 -2.39
CA SER A 20 -11.49 30.60 -2.38
C SER A 20 -10.98 29.57 -3.40
N TYR A 21 -9.94 29.90 -4.17
CA TYR A 21 -9.31 29.00 -5.14
C TYR A 21 -7.92 28.54 -4.69
N THR A 22 -7.72 28.28 -3.41
CA THR A 22 -6.61 27.38 -3.05
C THR A 22 -7.01 25.99 -3.57
N PRO A 23 -6.30 25.42 -4.56
CA PRO A 23 -6.53 24.02 -4.87
C PRO A 23 -6.29 23.26 -3.57
N GLN A 24 -7.33 22.64 -3.03
CA GLN A 24 -7.17 21.63 -1.99
C GLN A 24 -6.28 20.58 -2.63
N ALA A 25 -4.98 20.63 -2.34
CA ALA A 25 -4.07 19.57 -2.70
C ALA A 25 -4.68 18.31 -2.10
N GLY A 26 -5.13 17.39 -2.97
CA GLY A 26 -5.85 16.20 -2.56
C GLY A 26 -4.94 15.36 -1.70
N ALA A 27 -5.12 15.43 -0.38
CA ALA A 27 -4.30 14.72 0.61
C ALA A 27 -4.53 13.20 0.63
N HIS A 28 -5.37 12.72 -0.28
CA HIS A 28 -5.92 11.37 -0.22
C HIS A 28 -5.05 10.40 -1.00
N SER A 29 -4.59 9.37 -0.32
CA SER A 29 -3.76 8.32 -0.87
C SER A 29 -4.57 7.03 -1.07
N TRP A 30 -4.02 6.11 -1.84
CA TRP A 30 -4.64 4.84 -2.21
C TRP A 30 -3.57 3.80 -2.54
N MET A 31 -3.97 2.54 -2.59
CA MET A 31 -3.08 1.47 -3.04
C MET A 31 -2.93 1.52 -4.57
N ASP A 32 -1.73 1.86 -5.03
CA ASP A 32 -1.37 1.86 -6.45
C ASP A 32 -0.95 0.47 -6.93
N CYS A 33 -0.17 -0.24 -6.10
CA CYS A 33 0.30 -1.59 -6.39
C CYS A 33 0.15 -2.49 -5.17
N VAL A 34 -0.34 -3.71 -5.39
CA VAL A 34 -0.46 -4.76 -4.36
C VAL A 34 0.80 -5.61 -4.27
N ASP A 35 1.44 -5.87 -5.42
CA ASP A 35 2.62 -6.73 -5.52
C ASP A 35 3.77 -6.05 -6.26
N TRP A 36 4.43 -5.12 -5.59
CA TRP A 36 5.61 -4.43 -6.10
C TRP A 36 6.83 -5.35 -6.05
N ARG A 37 7.49 -5.55 -7.19
CA ARG A 37 8.73 -6.32 -7.26
C ARG A 37 9.90 -5.41 -7.56
N PHE A 38 10.84 -5.36 -6.62
CA PHE A 38 12.08 -4.61 -6.80
C PHE A 38 12.99 -5.27 -7.83
N LYS A 39 13.56 -4.48 -8.74
CA LYS A 39 14.61 -4.92 -9.67
C LYS A 39 15.92 -5.24 -8.96
N LYS A 40 16.16 -4.63 -7.79
CA LYS A 40 17.37 -4.81 -6.97
C LYS A 40 16.99 -5.03 -5.50
N PRO A 41 16.79 -6.28 -5.05
CA PRO A 41 16.54 -6.58 -3.65
C PRO A 41 17.61 -5.99 -2.73
N GLY A 42 17.20 -5.43 -1.59
CA GLY A 42 18.10 -4.74 -0.64
C GLY A 42 18.48 -3.30 -1.02
N LYS A 43 18.01 -2.79 -2.17
CA LYS A 43 18.08 -1.38 -2.56
C LYS A 43 16.69 -0.92 -2.97
N GLU A 44 15.83 -0.80 -1.96
CA GLU A 44 14.43 -0.45 -2.14
C GLU A 44 14.30 0.90 -2.86
N ASP A 45 13.60 0.86 -3.99
CA ASP A 45 13.25 2.00 -4.80
C ASP A 45 11.82 1.73 -5.31
N TRP A 46 10.86 2.48 -4.77
CA TRP A 46 9.44 2.37 -5.07
C TRP A 46 9.05 3.09 -6.37
N SER A 47 9.98 3.77 -7.03
CA SER A 47 9.71 4.39 -8.34
C SER A 47 9.70 3.36 -9.46
N ASP A 48 9.11 3.69 -10.61
CA ASP A 48 9.08 2.82 -11.80
C ASP A 48 10.47 2.43 -12.33
N LYS A 49 11.53 3.12 -11.88
CA LYS A 49 12.92 2.75 -12.16
C LYS A 49 13.41 1.62 -11.26
N GLY A 50 12.91 1.53 -10.03
CA GLY A 50 13.33 0.59 -8.99
C GLY A 50 12.63 -0.76 -8.99
N GLY A 51 11.48 -0.86 -9.65
CA GLY A 51 10.67 -2.08 -9.67
C GLY A 51 9.58 -2.05 -10.73
N GLU A 52 8.64 -2.97 -10.59
CA GLU A 52 7.42 -3.03 -11.38
C GLU A 52 6.26 -3.63 -10.56
N CYS A 53 5.03 -3.40 -11.03
CA CYS A 53 3.84 -3.89 -10.35
C CYS A 53 3.37 -5.23 -10.93
N MET A 54 3.23 -6.22 -10.05
CA MET A 54 2.80 -7.58 -10.39
C MET A 54 1.36 -7.90 -10.00
N GLY A 55 0.66 -6.97 -9.36
CA GLY A 55 -0.74 -7.14 -9.02
C GLY A 55 -1.34 -5.87 -8.46
N TYR A 56 -2.63 -5.68 -8.69
CA TYR A 56 -3.30 -4.40 -8.50
C TYR A 56 -4.56 -4.53 -7.64
N ALA A 57 -5.06 -3.40 -7.18
CA ALA A 57 -6.40 -3.32 -6.60
C ALA A 57 -7.48 -3.71 -7.62
N ARG A 58 -8.69 -4.03 -7.12
CA ARG A 58 -9.83 -4.34 -8.00
C ARG A 58 -10.10 -3.19 -8.98
N ARG A 59 -10.33 -3.56 -10.26
CA ARG A 59 -10.63 -2.64 -11.36
C ARG A 59 -9.65 -1.46 -11.43
N TYR A 60 -8.38 -1.70 -11.14
CA TYR A 60 -7.37 -0.65 -11.15
C TYR A 60 -6.97 -0.31 -12.59
N PRO A 61 -7.00 0.98 -13.01
CA PRO A 61 -6.61 1.38 -14.35
C PRO A 61 -5.08 1.37 -14.49
N TYR A 62 -4.48 0.22 -14.78
CA TYR A 62 -3.02 0.00 -14.70
C TYR A 62 -2.17 0.88 -15.64
N LYS A 63 -2.81 1.47 -16.66
CA LYS A 63 -2.17 2.42 -17.59
C LYS A 63 -2.14 3.85 -17.06
N ALA A 64 -2.86 4.13 -15.97
CA ALA A 64 -2.84 5.43 -15.34
C ALA A 64 -1.43 5.75 -14.83
N LYS A 65 -1.06 7.03 -14.89
CA LYS A 65 0.21 7.49 -14.34
C LYS A 65 0.17 7.42 -12.81
N PHE A 66 1.29 7.03 -12.21
CA PHE A 66 1.42 6.97 -10.76
C PHE A 66 0.99 8.27 -10.09
N GLY A 67 0.15 8.16 -9.05
CA GLY A 67 -0.28 9.27 -8.21
C GLY A 67 -1.27 10.26 -8.83
N THR A 68 -1.81 10.01 -10.03
CA THR A 68 -2.71 10.95 -10.74
C THR A 68 -4.21 10.61 -10.67
N LEU A 69 -4.62 9.70 -9.77
CA LEU A 69 -6.00 9.23 -9.68
C LEU A 69 -6.79 9.87 -8.53
N ASP A 70 -6.28 10.99 -8.00
CA ASP A 70 -6.92 11.80 -6.97
C ASP A 70 -8.11 12.61 -7.52
N SER A 71 -7.97 13.08 -8.77
CA SER A 71 -9.00 13.85 -9.49
C SER A 71 -9.67 13.06 -10.62
N ALA A 72 -9.47 11.74 -10.67
CA ALA A 72 -10.18 10.88 -11.60
C ALA A 72 -11.67 10.79 -11.24
N ASP A 73 -12.51 10.41 -12.20
CA ASP A 73 -13.94 10.16 -11.97
C ASP A 73 -14.27 8.68 -12.22
N PRO A 74 -14.58 7.89 -11.17
CA PRO A 74 -14.37 8.20 -9.76
C PRO A 74 -12.88 8.18 -9.37
N SER A 75 -12.53 8.89 -8.29
CA SER A 75 -11.16 8.92 -7.76
C SER A 75 -10.77 7.54 -7.20
N ARG A 76 -9.49 7.30 -6.94
CA ARG A 76 -9.07 6.05 -6.25
C ARG A 76 -9.11 6.13 -4.74
N HIS A 77 -9.28 7.32 -4.17
CA HIS A 77 -9.42 7.46 -2.73
C HIS A 77 -10.88 7.23 -2.33
N TYR A 78 -11.09 6.24 -1.47
CA TYR A 78 -12.38 5.99 -0.84
C TYR A 78 -12.29 6.38 0.63
N GLN A 79 -13.00 7.44 1.04
CA GLN A 79 -13.09 7.83 2.44
C GLN A 79 -14.23 7.05 3.11
N GLN A 80 -13.87 6.18 4.05
CA GLN A 80 -14.86 5.45 4.84
C GLN A 80 -15.65 6.41 5.74
N PRO A 81 -16.94 6.14 6.00
CA PRO A 81 -17.63 6.81 7.08
C PRO A 81 -16.92 6.49 8.41
N GLY A 82 -16.83 7.46 9.31
CA GLY A 82 -16.03 7.34 10.55
C GLY A 82 -16.48 6.23 11.52
N ASN A 83 -17.67 5.64 11.31
CA ASN A 83 -18.16 4.49 12.07
C ASN A 83 -17.90 3.19 11.29
N PRO A 84 -17.01 2.29 11.77
CA PRO A 84 -16.74 1.00 11.12
C PRO A 84 -17.97 0.13 10.90
N ASN A 85 -19.01 0.25 11.73
CA ASN A 85 -20.24 -0.55 11.62
C ASN A 85 -21.09 -0.17 10.40
N LYS A 86 -20.81 1.00 9.81
CA LYS A 86 -21.49 1.53 8.62
C LYS A 86 -20.54 1.64 7.42
N ALA A 87 -19.26 1.36 7.62
CA ALA A 87 -18.25 1.48 6.58
C ALA A 87 -18.25 0.22 5.71
N LEU A 88 -18.30 0.42 4.40
CA LEU A 88 -17.96 -0.65 3.49
C LEU A 88 -16.45 -0.90 3.57
N PRO A 89 -16.00 -2.16 3.51
CA PRO A 89 -14.57 -2.48 3.47
C PRO A 89 -13.92 -1.96 2.18
N CYS A 90 -14.63 -2.08 1.07
CA CYS A 90 -14.19 -1.73 -0.26
C CYS A 90 -15.17 -0.74 -0.85
N SER A 91 -14.68 0.20 -1.66
CA SER A 91 -15.57 1.13 -2.34
C SER A 91 -16.51 0.38 -3.30
N ASP A 92 -17.76 0.81 -3.35
CA ASP A 92 -18.71 0.37 -4.37
C ASP A 92 -18.92 1.42 -5.48
N GLY A 93 -18.15 2.51 -5.44
CA GLY A 93 -18.29 3.65 -6.34
C GLY A 93 -19.51 4.53 -6.05
N ARG A 94 -20.19 4.35 -4.91
CA ARG A 94 -21.45 5.05 -4.60
C ARG A 94 -21.45 5.62 -3.18
N HIS A 95 -20.90 4.89 -2.22
CA HIS A 95 -20.91 5.27 -0.81
C HIS A 95 -19.52 5.72 -0.37
N GLY A 96 -19.45 6.91 0.24
CA GLY A 96 -18.26 7.46 0.86
C GLY A 96 -18.56 8.75 1.62
N LYS A 97 -17.66 9.12 2.52
CA LYS A 97 -17.77 10.38 3.26
C LYS A 97 -17.36 11.54 2.34
N ASN A 98 -17.99 12.70 2.48
CA ASN A 98 -17.60 13.95 1.79
C ASN A 98 -17.47 13.88 0.25
N LYS A 99 -18.23 13.00 -0.42
CA LYS A 99 -18.15 12.70 -1.87
C LYS A 99 -16.91 11.92 -2.31
N ASP A 100 -16.02 11.54 -1.39
CA ASP A 100 -14.90 10.64 -1.64
C ASP A 100 -15.40 9.19 -1.67
N VAL A 101 -16.24 8.89 -2.66
CA VAL A 101 -16.82 7.56 -2.86
C VAL A 101 -15.77 6.55 -3.31
N GLY A 102 -14.69 7.02 -3.94
CA GLY A 102 -13.68 6.19 -4.57
C GLY A 102 -14.22 5.38 -5.75
N SER A 103 -13.35 4.61 -6.39
CA SER A 103 -13.70 3.80 -7.55
C SER A 103 -14.32 2.48 -7.14
N ASN A 104 -15.18 1.92 -8.01
CA ASN A 104 -15.82 0.64 -7.75
C ASN A 104 -14.82 -0.52 -7.57
N GLU A 105 -14.63 -0.93 -6.32
CA GLU A 105 -13.83 -2.06 -5.87
C GLU A 105 -14.71 -3.21 -5.33
N THR A 106 -16.01 -3.24 -5.69
CA THR A 106 -16.87 -4.39 -5.37
C THR A 106 -16.27 -5.69 -5.91
N ARG A 107 -16.35 -6.78 -5.13
CA ARG A 107 -15.95 -8.11 -5.62
C ARG A 107 -16.75 -8.47 -6.87
N ALA A 108 -16.06 -8.93 -7.92
CA ALA A 108 -16.72 -9.45 -9.12
C ALA A 108 -17.12 -10.93 -8.94
N ASN A 109 -17.96 -11.44 -9.84
CA ASN A 109 -18.31 -12.85 -9.93
C ASN A 109 -18.15 -13.34 -11.38
N PRO A 110 -17.12 -14.14 -11.70
CA PRO A 110 -16.07 -14.62 -10.81
C PRO A 110 -15.10 -13.48 -10.40
N PRO A 111 -14.33 -13.60 -9.30
CA PRO A 111 -13.44 -12.52 -8.81
C PRO A 111 -12.47 -11.99 -9.87
N GLU A 112 -11.98 -12.86 -10.75
CA GLU A 112 -11.06 -12.56 -11.84
C GLU A 112 -11.62 -11.52 -12.82
N ALA A 113 -12.95 -11.38 -12.92
CA ALA A 113 -13.58 -10.38 -13.78
C ALA A 113 -13.33 -8.93 -13.31
N ALA A 114 -12.80 -8.73 -12.09
CA ALA A 114 -12.32 -7.42 -11.64
C ALA A 114 -10.90 -7.07 -12.14
N TYR A 115 -10.27 -7.96 -12.92
CA TYR A 115 -8.85 -7.90 -13.28
C TYR A 115 -8.60 -8.17 -14.77
N GLY A 116 -7.45 -7.70 -15.24
CA GLY A 116 -6.95 -7.95 -16.59
C GLY A 116 -7.76 -7.26 -17.69
N GLY A 117 -7.72 -7.87 -18.88
CA GLY A 117 -8.27 -7.28 -20.10
C GLY A 117 -7.47 -6.06 -20.56
N LYS A 118 -8.13 -5.16 -21.31
CA LYS A 118 -7.50 -3.94 -21.85
C LYS A 118 -7.49 -2.77 -20.84
N ASP A 119 -8.33 -2.86 -19.81
CA ASP A 119 -8.67 -1.76 -18.91
C ASP A 119 -8.02 -1.92 -17.53
N TRP A 120 -7.95 -3.14 -16.99
CA TRP A 120 -7.58 -3.37 -15.58
C TRP A 120 -6.26 -4.09 -15.38
N GLY A 121 -5.61 -3.79 -14.24
CA GLY A 121 -4.44 -4.51 -13.77
C GLY A 121 -4.75 -5.96 -13.45
N ARG A 122 -3.71 -6.81 -13.43
CA ARG A 122 -3.84 -8.23 -13.07
C ARG A 122 -4.07 -8.43 -11.56
N MET A 123 -4.69 -9.55 -11.22
CA MET A 123 -4.80 -10.03 -9.84
C MET A 123 -3.44 -10.51 -9.33
N THR A 124 -3.14 -10.25 -8.05
CA THR A 124 -1.91 -10.75 -7.41
C THR A 124 -2.00 -12.27 -7.22
N THR A 125 -0.92 -12.98 -7.55
CA THR A 125 -0.76 -14.42 -7.26
C THR A 125 0.54 -14.66 -6.50
N VAL A 126 0.46 -15.27 -5.33
CA VAL A 126 1.59 -15.49 -4.40
C VAL A 126 1.45 -16.81 -3.65
N LYS A 127 2.49 -17.23 -2.94
CA LYS A 127 2.45 -18.32 -1.97
C LYS A 127 2.35 -17.79 -0.55
N SER A 128 1.85 -18.61 0.37
CA SER A 128 2.03 -18.34 1.79
C SER A 128 3.51 -18.27 2.15
N GLY A 129 3.88 -17.30 2.99
CA GLY A 129 5.27 -17.03 3.35
C GLY A 129 6.02 -16.15 2.35
N ASP A 130 5.49 -15.88 1.17
CA ASP A 130 6.10 -14.91 0.25
C ASP A 130 6.08 -13.51 0.89
N GLN A 131 7.08 -12.70 0.53
CA GLN A 131 7.04 -11.27 0.81
C GLN A 131 6.18 -10.58 -0.25
N LEU A 132 5.17 -9.85 0.20
CA LEU A 132 4.30 -9.02 -0.63
C LEU A 132 4.55 -7.54 -0.29
N CYS A 133 4.83 -6.73 -1.31
CA CYS A 133 5.17 -5.32 -1.15
C CYS A 133 4.10 -4.43 -1.78
N VAL A 134 3.52 -3.54 -0.98
CA VAL A 134 2.43 -2.65 -1.40
C VAL A 134 3.00 -1.26 -1.63
N ARG A 135 2.56 -0.60 -2.71
CA ARG A 135 2.99 0.76 -3.10
C ARG A 135 1.81 1.72 -3.11
N TRP A 136 2.05 2.96 -2.67
CA TRP A 136 1.07 4.06 -2.67
C TRP A 136 1.75 5.41 -2.94
N PRO A 137 1.01 6.43 -3.43
CA PRO A 137 1.52 7.79 -3.51
C PRO A 137 1.58 8.42 -2.11
N GLY A 138 2.71 9.02 -1.76
CA GLY A 138 2.91 9.64 -0.45
C GLY A 138 2.07 10.89 -0.20
N LYS A 139 1.62 11.56 -1.27
CA LYS A 139 0.88 12.82 -1.19
C LYS A 139 1.64 13.89 -0.39
N ASN A 140 0.98 14.96 0.01
CA ASN A 140 1.55 15.97 0.92
C ASN A 140 2.04 15.39 2.28
N HIS A 141 1.72 14.13 2.61
CA HIS A 141 2.10 13.44 3.84
C HIS A 141 3.48 12.77 3.81
N ALA A 142 4.18 12.79 2.66
CA ALA A 142 5.46 12.10 2.53
C ALA A 142 6.60 12.69 3.39
N ASP A 143 6.50 13.97 3.78
CA ASP A 143 7.51 14.70 4.56
C ASP A 143 7.03 15.19 5.94
N GLU A 144 5.81 14.86 6.35
CA GLU A 144 5.29 15.29 7.67
C GLU A 144 6.14 14.76 8.82
N SER A 145 6.23 15.48 9.94
CA SER A 145 7.05 15.07 11.09
C SER A 145 6.42 13.94 11.90
N LYS A 146 5.08 13.85 11.89
CA LYS A 146 4.32 12.84 12.62
C LYS A 146 4.23 11.56 11.80
N GLU A 147 4.63 10.43 12.41
CA GLU A 147 4.49 9.13 11.77
C GLU A 147 3.00 8.74 11.67
N THR A 148 2.62 8.26 10.49
CA THR A 148 1.31 7.65 10.23
C THR A 148 1.52 6.26 9.64
N PHE A 149 0.48 5.44 9.70
CA PHE A 149 0.59 4.04 9.35
C PHE A 149 -0.49 3.60 8.38
N VAL A 150 -0.10 2.67 7.52
CA VAL A 150 -1.00 1.84 6.73
C VAL A 150 -1.20 0.54 7.49
N ASP A 151 -2.46 0.21 7.78
CA ASP A 151 -2.86 -1.12 8.23
C ASP A 151 -3.21 -1.96 6.98
N ILE A 152 -2.54 -3.10 6.82
CA ILE A 152 -2.92 -4.13 5.85
C ILE A 152 -3.79 -5.14 6.57
N ASN A 153 -5.08 -5.18 6.23
CA ASN A 153 -6.00 -6.19 6.75
C ASN A 153 -6.12 -7.31 5.72
N PHE A 154 -5.60 -8.50 6.04
CA PHE A 154 -5.67 -9.69 5.20
C PHE A 154 -6.71 -10.68 5.73
N SER A 155 -7.78 -10.87 4.97
CA SER A 155 -8.94 -11.68 5.35
C SER A 155 -8.59 -13.14 5.65
N THR A 156 -9.37 -13.74 6.54
CA THR A 156 -9.37 -15.20 6.81
C THR A 156 -10.36 -15.95 5.92
N VAL A 157 -11.30 -15.25 5.27
CA VAL A 157 -12.33 -15.83 4.42
C VAL A 157 -11.75 -16.19 3.06
N ARG A 158 -11.69 -17.50 2.78
CA ARG A 158 -11.27 -18.06 1.49
C ARG A 158 -12.43 -18.13 0.51
N ASN A 159 -12.25 -17.63 -0.72
CA ASN A 159 -13.20 -17.73 -1.85
C ASN A 159 -14.62 -17.23 -1.53
N GLY A 160 -14.80 -16.52 -0.42
CA GLY A 160 -16.10 -16.06 0.06
C GLY A 160 -16.42 -14.63 -0.37
N PRO A 161 -17.56 -14.10 0.11
CA PRO A 161 -17.89 -12.68 -0.05
C PRO A 161 -16.88 -11.80 0.69
N ASP A 162 -16.92 -10.50 0.39
CA ASP A 162 -16.15 -9.53 1.17
C ASP A 162 -16.63 -9.52 2.63
N PRO A 163 -15.74 -9.73 3.62
CA PRO A 163 -16.09 -9.53 5.01
C PRO A 163 -16.46 -8.07 5.26
N THR A 164 -17.33 -7.82 6.22
CA THR A 164 -17.63 -6.47 6.71
C THR A 164 -16.37 -5.78 7.24
N GLN A 165 -16.41 -4.45 7.34
CA GLN A 165 -15.29 -3.71 7.94
C GLN A 165 -15.03 -4.14 9.39
N GLN A 166 -16.06 -4.51 10.15
CA GLN A 166 -15.89 -5.01 11.52
C GLN A 166 -15.11 -6.33 11.55
N GLU A 167 -15.47 -7.28 10.69
CA GLU A 167 -14.78 -8.57 10.59
C GLU A 167 -13.32 -8.37 10.19
N LEU A 168 -13.02 -7.49 9.24
CA LEU A 168 -11.64 -7.13 8.90
C LEU A 168 -10.88 -6.51 10.07
N LEU A 169 -11.52 -5.65 10.86
CA LEU A 169 -10.87 -5.04 12.03
C LEU A 169 -10.72 -6.00 13.21
N LYS A 170 -11.42 -7.14 13.23
CA LYS A 170 -11.36 -8.07 14.34
C LYS A 170 -10.49 -9.28 14.03
N ASP A 171 -10.70 -9.89 12.86
CA ASP A 171 -10.28 -11.26 12.57
C ASP A 171 -9.21 -11.34 11.46
N ALA A 172 -8.93 -10.25 10.75
CA ALA A 172 -7.86 -10.22 9.75
C ALA A 172 -6.46 -10.23 10.38
N LEU A 173 -5.48 -10.79 9.67
CA LEU A 173 -4.08 -10.48 9.96
C LEU A 173 -3.88 -8.98 9.73
N LYS A 174 -3.28 -8.29 10.70
CA LYS A 174 -2.97 -6.88 10.63
C LYS A 174 -1.47 -6.66 10.59
N GLU A 175 -0.98 -6.26 9.44
CA GLU A 175 0.39 -5.78 9.29
C GLU A 175 0.37 -4.26 9.27
N ARG A 176 1.30 -3.65 10.02
CA ARG A 176 1.39 -2.19 10.14
C ARG A 176 2.63 -1.69 9.44
N LEU A 177 2.43 -0.97 8.35
CA LEU A 177 3.50 -0.43 7.52
C LEU A 177 3.63 1.08 7.77
N SER A 178 4.87 1.58 7.82
CA SER A 178 5.14 3.02 7.84
C SER A 178 4.62 3.64 6.54
N TYR A 179 3.71 4.61 6.64
CA TYR A 179 3.20 5.32 5.47
C TYR A 179 4.32 6.12 4.77
N ARG A 180 5.32 6.56 5.54
CA ARG A 180 6.40 7.47 5.14
C ARG A 180 7.66 6.76 4.63
N ASN A 181 7.61 5.45 4.39
CA ASN A 181 8.68 4.74 3.72
C ASN A 181 8.68 5.08 2.22
N CYS A 182 9.20 6.28 1.92
CA CYS A 182 9.12 6.93 0.63
C CYS A 182 10.50 7.12 0.02
N ASN A 183 10.56 7.11 -1.31
CA ASN A 183 11.75 7.48 -2.04
C ASN A 183 12.19 8.91 -1.73
N ARG A 184 13.48 9.12 -1.47
CA ARG A 184 14.07 10.43 -1.18
C ARG A 184 15.09 10.85 -2.23
N GLY A 185 15.37 12.16 -2.28
CA GLY A 185 16.45 12.73 -3.10
C GLY A 185 15.98 13.36 -4.42
N LYS A 186 16.95 13.61 -5.32
CA LYS A 186 16.70 14.30 -6.60
C LYS A 186 15.68 13.53 -7.45
N GLY A 187 14.62 14.22 -7.90
CA GLY A 187 13.53 13.65 -8.69
C GLY A 187 12.24 13.38 -7.91
N PHE A 188 12.24 13.58 -6.58
CA PHE A 188 11.06 13.42 -5.71
C PHE A 188 10.66 14.73 -5.02
N SER A 189 10.89 15.88 -5.66
CA SER A 189 10.50 17.20 -5.15
C SER A 189 8.99 17.43 -5.14
N ASP A 190 8.25 16.66 -5.94
CA ASP A 190 6.79 16.60 -5.87
C ASP A 190 6.38 15.57 -4.81
N ASN A 191 5.96 16.06 -3.65
CA ASN A 191 5.48 15.20 -2.56
C ASN A 191 4.20 14.48 -2.97
N ASP A 192 3.36 15.11 -3.81
CA ASP A 192 2.06 14.56 -4.21
C ASP A 192 2.21 13.16 -4.82
N LYS A 193 3.22 13.00 -5.66
CA LYS A 193 3.47 11.78 -6.45
C LYS A 193 4.71 11.03 -5.99
N ARG A 194 5.20 11.30 -4.79
CA ARG A 194 6.37 10.58 -4.26
C ARG A 194 5.99 9.12 -4.01
N PRO A 195 6.68 8.13 -4.60
CA PRO A 195 6.39 6.73 -4.34
C PRO A 195 6.79 6.34 -2.93
N CYS A 196 5.88 5.67 -2.23
CA CYS A 196 6.08 5.08 -0.92
C CYS A 196 5.58 3.64 -0.93
N GLY A 197 6.04 2.83 0.02
CA GLY A 197 5.56 1.47 0.12
C GLY A 197 6.04 0.73 1.35
N GLY A 198 5.57 -0.49 1.53
CA GLY A 198 6.04 -1.37 2.59
C GLY A 198 5.78 -2.82 2.24
N CYS A 199 6.56 -3.70 2.83
CA CYS A 199 6.46 -5.13 2.59
C CYS A 199 6.02 -5.85 3.86
N PHE A 200 5.26 -6.92 3.68
CA PHE A 200 4.87 -7.83 4.74
C PHE A 200 4.94 -9.28 4.25
N THR A 201 4.90 -10.22 5.18
CA THR A 201 4.90 -11.65 4.85
C THR A 201 3.47 -12.14 4.71
N VAL A 202 3.14 -12.79 3.59
CA VAL A 202 1.82 -13.38 3.36
C VAL A 202 1.59 -14.46 4.41
N PRO A 203 0.49 -14.41 5.18
CA PRO A 203 0.27 -15.36 6.26
C PRO A 203 0.08 -16.78 5.73
N PRO A 204 0.33 -17.81 6.57
CA PRO A 204 -0.05 -19.18 6.26
C PRO A 204 -1.56 -19.29 5.97
N ARG A 205 -1.89 -19.79 4.78
CA ARG A 205 -3.24 -19.93 4.24
C ARG A 205 -3.28 -21.12 3.27
N GLU A 206 -4.45 -21.71 3.12
CA GLU A 206 -4.71 -22.66 2.05
C GLU A 206 -4.87 -21.94 0.72
N ASP A 207 -4.69 -22.67 -0.37
CA ASP A 207 -4.94 -22.17 -1.73
C ASP A 207 -6.34 -21.60 -1.87
N GLY A 208 -6.42 -20.44 -2.52
CA GLY A 208 -7.67 -19.71 -2.75
C GLY A 208 -7.48 -18.20 -2.80
N ILE A 209 -8.59 -17.50 -3.05
CA ILE A 209 -8.64 -16.05 -3.16
C ILE A 209 -9.06 -15.46 -1.82
N TYR A 210 -8.28 -14.50 -1.33
CA TYR A 210 -8.54 -13.76 -0.10
C TYR A 210 -8.61 -12.26 -0.37
N LEU A 211 -9.45 -11.55 0.39
CA LEU A 211 -9.47 -10.09 0.38
C LEU A 211 -8.26 -9.53 1.15
N MET A 212 -7.55 -8.59 0.55
CA MET A 212 -6.59 -7.71 1.19
C MET A 212 -7.11 -6.26 1.13
N GLN A 213 -7.15 -5.59 2.28
CA GLN A 213 -7.47 -4.17 2.38
C GLN A 213 -6.23 -3.40 2.82
N TRP A 214 -5.84 -2.41 2.01
CA TRP A 214 -4.96 -1.33 2.42
C TRP A 214 -5.81 -0.26 3.12
N ARG A 215 -5.46 0.11 4.35
CA ARG A 215 -6.25 1.04 5.17
C ARG A 215 -5.35 2.07 5.86
N TRP A 216 -5.53 3.34 5.54
CA TRP A 216 -4.72 4.44 6.06
C TRP A 216 -5.56 5.44 6.82
N MET A 217 -5.05 5.93 7.95
CA MET A 217 -5.67 7.03 8.71
C MET A 217 -4.90 8.32 8.45
N LEU A 218 -5.50 9.19 7.64
CA LEU A 218 -4.96 10.52 7.35
C LEU A 218 -5.01 11.40 8.60
N ASN A 219 -6.23 11.66 9.08
CA ASN A 219 -6.52 12.36 10.32
C ASN A 219 -7.27 11.44 11.27
N LYS A 220 -7.35 11.81 12.56
CA LYS A 220 -8.09 11.03 13.56
C LYS A 220 -9.53 10.78 13.09
N GLY A 221 -9.84 9.53 12.81
CA GLY A 221 -11.18 9.11 12.35
C GLY A 221 -11.44 9.25 10.85
N GLU A 222 -10.44 9.67 10.06
CA GLU A 222 -10.52 9.78 8.60
C GLU A 222 -9.74 8.64 7.96
N TRP A 223 -10.47 7.63 7.54
CA TRP A 223 -9.93 6.39 7.02
C TRP A 223 -10.11 6.29 5.52
N TYR A 224 -9.02 5.97 4.82
CA TYR A 224 -9.01 5.72 3.40
C TYR A 224 -8.68 4.26 3.15
N THR A 225 -9.35 3.65 2.17
CA THR A 225 -9.18 2.23 1.88
C THR A 225 -9.08 1.92 0.40
N SER A 226 -8.33 0.87 0.08
CA SER A 226 -8.31 0.23 -1.24
C SER A 226 -8.27 -1.29 -1.08
N CYS A 227 -9.02 -2.00 -1.91
CA CYS A 227 -9.17 -3.45 -1.83
C CYS A 227 -8.59 -4.19 -3.03
N ALA A 228 -8.02 -5.36 -2.74
CA ALA A 228 -7.54 -6.31 -3.73
C ALA A 228 -7.91 -7.75 -3.36
N ASP A 229 -8.17 -8.57 -4.35
CA ASP A 229 -8.13 -10.02 -4.26
C ASP A 229 -6.70 -10.52 -4.45
N VAL A 230 -6.27 -11.41 -3.56
CA VAL A 230 -4.95 -12.06 -3.60
C VAL A 230 -5.17 -13.56 -3.73
N GLN A 231 -4.71 -14.12 -4.84
CA GLN A 231 -4.70 -15.56 -5.07
C GLN A 231 -3.49 -16.17 -4.38
N ILE A 232 -3.73 -17.06 -3.42
CA ILE A 232 -2.71 -17.90 -2.81
C ILE A 232 -2.66 -19.25 -3.55
N VAL A 233 -1.46 -19.67 -3.94
CA VAL A 233 -1.20 -20.96 -4.61
C VAL A 233 -0.09 -21.74 -3.90
N GLY A 234 -0.18 -23.07 -3.90
CA GLY A 234 0.82 -23.94 -3.27
C GLY A 234 1.01 -23.71 -1.77
N GLY A 235 0.00 -23.19 -1.08
CA GLY A 235 -0.04 -22.95 0.35
C GLY A 235 -0.23 -24.25 1.14
N ASN A 236 0.73 -24.57 2.00
CA ASN A 236 0.51 -25.53 3.08
C ASN A 236 -0.33 -24.83 4.16
N GLY A 237 -1.65 -24.93 4.07
CA GLY A 237 -2.53 -24.65 5.21
C GLY A 237 -2.16 -25.59 6.35
N GLY A 238 -1.28 -25.13 7.24
CA GLY A 238 -0.77 -25.93 8.33
C GLY A 238 -1.91 -26.38 9.23
N SER A 239 -2.36 -27.62 9.04
CA SER A 239 -3.15 -28.36 10.02
C SER A 239 -2.27 -28.59 11.24
N GLY A 240 -2.46 -27.75 12.26
CA GLY A 240 -1.82 -27.94 13.56
C GLY A 240 -2.32 -29.23 14.19
N SER A 241 -1.47 -30.26 14.22
CA SER A 241 -1.62 -31.37 15.15
C SER A 241 -0.26 -31.81 15.66
N GLY A 242 -0.13 -31.88 16.99
CA GLY A 242 0.84 -32.75 17.65
C GLY A 242 2.20 -32.16 18.02
N LYS A 243 2.28 -31.71 19.28
CA LYS A 243 3.37 -31.93 20.27
C LYS A 243 4.67 -32.56 19.73
N ASP A 244 5.80 -31.91 20.00
CA ASP A 244 6.68 -32.42 21.06
C ASP A 244 7.66 -31.35 21.56
N ALA A 245 7.70 -31.24 22.89
CA ALA A 245 8.75 -30.58 23.62
C ALA A 245 9.92 -31.55 23.76
N SER A 246 11.14 -31.13 23.46
CA SER A 246 12.29 -31.55 24.26
C SER A 246 13.48 -30.61 24.07
N SER A 247 13.81 -29.99 25.20
CA SER A 247 15.09 -29.44 25.64
C SER A 247 16.36 -29.87 24.92
N GLY A 248 17.27 -28.91 24.76
CA GLY A 248 18.55 -29.05 25.44
C GLY A 248 19.82 -28.98 24.58
N ALA A 249 20.72 -28.10 25.04
CA ALA A 249 22.17 -28.12 24.86
C ALA A 249 22.78 -27.55 23.56
N SER A 250 23.21 -26.29 23.71
CA SER A 250 24.30 -25.66 22.97
C SER A 250 25.65 -26.34 23.27
N PRO A 251 26.58 -26.43 22.29
CA PRO A 251 28.00 -26.40 22.63
C PRO A 251 28.78 -25.27 21.95
N LYS A 252 29.66 -24.70 22.77
CA LYS A 252 30.61 -23.62 22.52
C LYS A 252 31.64 -23.95 21.43
N SER A 253 31.91 -22.92 20.62
CA SER A 253 33.23 -22.42 20.20
C SER A 253 34.47 -23.25 20.59
N LYS A 254 35.28 -23.62 19.59
CA LYS A 254 36.74 -23.63 19.68
C LYS A 254 37.37 -23.43 18.29
N ARG A 255 38.04 -22.30 18.14
CA ARG A 255 39.00 -21.97 17.08
C ARG A 255 40.38 -22.54 17.50
N PRO A 256 41.22 -22.98 16.57
CA PRO A 256 42.64 -22.65 16.71
C PRO A 256 43.27 -22.07 15.44
N SER A 257 44.37 -21.36 15.70
CA SER A 257 45.14 -20.48 14.85
C SER A 257 46.27 -21.16 14.07
N LYS A 258 46.63 -20.51 12.94
CA LYS A 258 47.88 -20.52 12.17
C LYS A 258 49.13 -21.18 12.80
N SER A 259 49.90 -21.89 11.97
CA SER A 259 51.37 -21.77 11.95
C SER A 259 51.90 -21.76 10.50
N LYS A 260 53.02 -21.04 10.30
CA LYS A 260 53.80 -20.87 9.07
C LYS A 260 54.93 -21.91 9.02
N GLY A 261 55.43 -22.20 7.81
CA GLY A 261 56.81 -22.64 7.56
C GLY A 261 56.89 -23.68 6.43
N LYS A 262 57.30 -23.33 5.21
CA LYS A 262 58.67 -23.16 4.66
C LYS A 262 59.40 -24.47 4.29
N HIS A 263 59.80 -24.51 3.01
CA HIS A 263 60.97 -25.15 2.38
C HIS A 263 60.94 -26.59 1.82
N ALA A 264 61.29 -26.64 0.53
CA ALA A 264 62.31 -27.47 -0.14
C ALA A 264 61.90 -28.73 -0.95
N ALA A 265 62.01 -28.56 -2.28
CA ALA A 265 62.92 -29.26 -3.21
C ALA A 265 62.71 -30.74 -3.64
N LYS A 266 62.56 -30.88 -4.97
CA LYS A 266 63.20 -31.81 -5.94
C LYS A 266 63.34 -33.32 -5.64
N SER A 267 62.79 -34.14 -6.55
CA SER A 267 63.42 -35.30 -7.27
C SER A 267 62.30 -36.04 -8.05
N LYS A 268 62.19 -36.04 -9.39
CA LYS A 268 62.78 -36.93 -10.43
C LYS A 268 62.69 -38.46 -10.22
N SER A 269 62.44 -39.16 -11.35
CA SER A 269 62.26 -40.61 -11.64
C SER A 269 60.90 -41.18 -11.22
N HIS A 270 60.13 -41.91 -12.04
CA HIS A 270 60.38 -42.65 -13.29
C HIS A 270 59.42 -42.22 -14.42
#